data_AF-A0Q0X3-F1
#
_entry.id   AF-A0Q0X3-F1
#
_cell.length_a   1.000
_cell.length_b   1.000
_cell.length_c   1.000
_cell.angle_alpha   90.00
_cell.angle_beta   90.00
_cell.angle_gamma   90.00
#
_symmetry.space_group_name_H-M   'P 1'
#
loop_
_entity.id
_entity.type
_entity.pdbx_description
1 polymer ?
#
loop_
_entity_poly.entity_id
_entity_poly.type
_entity_poly.pdbx_seq_one_letter_code
_entity_poly.pdbx_strand_id
1 'polypeptide(L)'
;MMRRTRYKFIKNTVNNLFIQLGINSYPINLINIFSKIKNCRVVSYSNHMKKYNLTETEVIQHFGSAEGCTIYNFKKNRYLVFYNDLNIYYKKPARRRWTLAHELGHIFLCHHIISNKTKIFRNTLTDDEYRWMEVEANRFASLLLANPVILHKLNIKNNIDIMNICKLSEEASIYRYKEYLKWKKRKYMNCSDIKIIYQFHDFIYKKNCLNCGYGFISETAKYCPICGEKLIRGDGKMIYNDGFKLNSNGKALKCPNCENEQFLTDGVYCRICGTYLINKCTNDHGIWEQNEYGYTIKIKDECGMISPGNARFCEKCGEPTTFYTQGLLRDWKTNKTLEELNRDAVEQVASDIDDNNIPF
;
A
#
# COMPACT_ATOMS: atom_id res chain seq x y z
N MET A 1 16.65 16.30 -36.52
CA MET A 1 16.07 17.19 -35.49
C MET A 1 15.88 16.37 -34.22
N MET A 2 16.59 16.68 -33.14
CA MET A 2 16.59 15.87 -31.91
C MET A 2 15.21 15.92 -31.24
N ARG A 3 14.53 14.77 -31.12
CA ARG A 3 13.20 14.70 -30.50
C ARG A 3 13.30 14.95 -29.00
N ARG A 4 12.49 15.89 -28.49
CA ARG A 4 12.44 16.19 -27.05
C ARG A 4 11.55 15.18 -26.31
N THR A 5 11.99 14.73 -25.14
CA THR A 5 11.21 13.86 -24.25
C THR A 5 9.86 14.48 -23.90
N ARG A 6 8.77 13.73 -24.12
CA ARG A 6 7.39 14.16 -23.94
C ARG A 6 6.92 14.03 -22.49
N TYR A 7 7.58 14.73 -21.55
CA TYR A 7 7.32 14.57 -20.10
C TYR A 7 5.85 14.69 -19.68
N LYS A 8 5.12 15.65 -20.24
CA LYS A 8 3.68 15.85 -19.94
C LYS A 8 2.83 14.68 -20.43
N PHE A 9 3.12 14.18 -21.64
CA PHE A 9 2.44 13.02 -22.21
C PHE A 9 2.66 11.78 -21.35
N ILE A 10 3.92 11.47 -21.00
CA ILE A 10 4.26 10.30 -20.17
C ILE A 10 3.54 10.37 -18.82
N LYS A 11 3.56 11.52 -18.14
CA LYS A 11 2.85 11.70 -16.86
C LYS A 11 1.35 11.44 -17.03
N ASN A 12 0.72 12.01 -18.05
CA ASN A 12 -0.70 11.82 -18.30
C ASN A 12 -1.04 10.36 -18.61
N THR A 13 -0.22 9.69 -19.43
CA THR A 13 -0.39 8.27 -19.75
C THR A 13 -0.31 7.40 -18.51
N VAL A 14 0.70 7.62 -17.66
CA VAL A 14 0.84 6.89 -16.39
C VAL A 14 -0.35 7.16 -15.47
N ASN A 15 -0.74 8.43 -15.29
CA ASN A 15 -1.85 8.78 -14.41
C ASN A 15 -3.19 8.19 -14.90
N ASN A 16 -3.43 8.21 -16.21
CA ASN A 16 -4.60 7.56 -16.80
C ASN A 16 -4.59 6.05 -16.57
N LEU A 17 -3.42 5.41 -16.68
CA LEU A 17 -3.27 3.99 -16.39
C LEU A 17 -3.60 3.64 -14.93
N PHE A 18 -3.10 4.44 -13.97
CA PHE A 18 -3.47 4.31 -12.55
C PHE A 18 -4.98 4.36 -12.36
N ILE A 19 -5.61 5.40 -12.93
CA ILE A 19 -7.03 5.67 -12.76
C ILE A 19 -7.88 4.57 -13.40
N GLN A 20 -7.63 4.24 -14.67
CA GLN A 20 -8.44 3.28 -15.43
C GLN A 20 -8.35 1.85 -14.87
N LEU A 21 -7.18 1.46 -14.35
CA LEU A 21 -6.99 0.10 -13.83
C LEU A 21 -7.27 -0.03 -12.33
N GLY A 22 -7.61 1.08 -11.65
CA GLY A 22 -7.87 1.10 -10.22
C GLY A 22 -6.63 0.72 -9.38
N ILE A 23 -5.44 1.11 -9.83
CA ILE A 23 -4.20 0.80 -9.11
C ILE A 23 -4.18 1.64 -7.82
N ASN A 24 -4.05 0.98 -6.67
CA ASN A 24 -4.23 1.60 -5.35
C ASN A 24 -3.11 1.28 -4.34
N SER A 25 -2.11 0.48 -4.73
CA SER A 25 -1.06 0.04 -3.80
C SER A 25 0.27 -0.25 -4.50
N TYR A 26 1.35 -0.19 -3.71
CA TYR A 26 2.66 -0.70 -4.09
C TYR A 26 2.99 -1.95 -3.27
N PRO A 27 3.75 -2.91 -3.84
CA PRO A 27 4.26 -2.95 -5.21
C PRO A 27 3.16 -3.21 -6.26
N ILE A 28 3.20 -2.49 -7.40
CA ILE A 28 2.24 -2.72 -8.51
C ILE A 28 2.36 -4.15 -9.05
N ASN A 29 1.24 -4.84 -9.24
CA ASN A 29 1.18 -6.13 -9.94
C ASN A 29 1.18 -5.90 -11.46
N LEU A 30 2.35 -5.94 -12.08
CA LEU A 30 2.52 -5.71 -13.52
C LEU A 30 1.88 -6.81 -14.38
N ILE A 31 1.86 -8.05 -13.90
CA ILE A 31 1.23 -9.17 -14.63
C ILE A 31 -0.27 -8.92 -14.78
N ASN A 32 -0.93 -8.38 -13.74
CA ASN A 32 -2.32 -7.95 -13.80
C ASN A 32 -2.56 -6.79 -14.78
N ILE A 33 -1.57 -5.89 -14.96
CA ILE A 33 -1.67 -4.85 -15.99
C ILE A 33 -1.63 -5.50 -17.38
N PHE A 34 -0.65 -6.37 -17.62
CA PHE A 34 -0.51 -7.05 -18.90
C PHE A 34 -1.72 -7.92 -19.25
N SER A 35 -2.31 -8.63 -18.29
CA SER A 35 -3.49 -9.47 -18.54
C SER A 35 -4.72 -8.67 -18.99
N LYS A 36 -4.82 -7.39 -18.59
CA LYS A 36 -5.89 -6.49 -19.02
C LYS A 36 -5.67 -5.91 -20.42
N ILE A 37 -4.47 -6.03 -21.00
CA ILE A 37 -4.17 -5.59 -22.36
C ILE A 37 -4.52 -6.72 -23.33
N LYS A 38 -5.70 -6.64 -23.96
CA LYS A 38 -6.28 -7.71 -24.81
C LYS A 38 -5.32 -8.24 -25.88
N ASN A 39 -4.52 -7.37 -26.49
CA ASN A 39 -3.63 -7.71 -27.59
C ASN A 39 -2.15 -7.86 -27.16
N CYS A 40 -1.87 -8.09 -25.87
CA CYS A 40 -0.51 -8.29 -25.37
C CYS A 40 -0.38 -9.65 -24.69
N ARG A 41 0.78 -10.32 -24.88
CA ARG A 41 1.16 -11.48 -24.07
C ARG A 41 2.57 -11.33 -23.55
N VAL A 42 2.79 -11.80 -22.33
CA VAL A 42 4.11 -11.84 -21.69
C VAL A 42 4.62 -13.28 -21.73
N VAL A 43 5.87 -13.47 -22.11
CA VAL A 43 6.53 -14.78 -22.24
C VAL A 43 7.93 -14.68 -21.63
N SER A 44 8.32 -15.65 -20.81
CA SER A 44 9.68 -15.70 -20.28
C SER A 44 10.66 -16.23 -21.34
N TYR A 45 11.95 -15.88 -21.21
CA TYR A 45 12.99 -16.44 -22.07
C TYR A 45 13.03 -17.96 -21.95
N SER A 46 12.95 -18.51 -20.73
CA SER A 46 12.92 -19.97 -20.50
C SER A 46 11.79 -20.68 -21.25
N ASN A 47 10.59 -20.10 -21.28
CA ASN A 47 9.45 -20.67 -22.01
C ASN A 47 9.63 -20.57 -23.52
N HIS A 48 10.23 -19.48 -23.99
CA HIS A 48 10.56 -19.32 -25.42
C HIS A 48 11.62 -20.33 -25.86
N MET A 49 12.68 -20.50 -25.07
CA MET A 49 13.74 -21.50 -25.28
C MET A 49 13.16 -22.91 -25.39
N LYS A 50 12.35 -23.33 -24.42
CA LYS A 50 11.71 -24.66 -24.42
C LYS A 50 10.84 -24.89 -25.64
N LYS A 51 10.08 -23.87 -26.06
CA LYS A 51 9.15 -23.99 -27.19
C LYS A 51 9.86 -24.15 -28.54
N TYR A 52 11.01 -23.50 -28.70
CA TYR A 52 11.74 -23.48 -29.98
C TYR A 52 13.08 -24.23 -29.94
N ASN A 53 13.36 -24.93 -28.85
CA ASN A 53 14.61 -25.65 -28.59
C ASN A 53 15.86 -24.78 -28.81
N LEU A 54 15.87 -23.59 -28.21
CA LEU A 54 16.97 -22.61 -28.32
C LEU A 54 17.81 -22.56 -27.05
N THR A 55 19.09 -22.27 -27.22
CA THR A 55 20.04 -21.94 -26.14
C THR A 55 19.83 -20.49 -25.64
N GLU A 56 20.40 -20.17 -24.47
CA GLU A 56 20.37 -18.80 -23.93
C GLU A 56 21.01 -17.80 -24.89
N THR A 57 22.18 -18.13 -25.45
CA THR A 57 22.91 -17.27 -26.40
C THR A 57 22.08 -16.98 -27.65
N GLU A 58 21.45 -18.00 -28.23
CA GLU A 58 20.59 -17.84 -29.41
C GLU A 58 19.38 -16.95 -29.12
N VAL A 59 18.76 -17.10 -27.96
CA VAL A 59 17.62 -16.25 -27.56
C VAL A 59 18.05 -14.80 -27.34
N ILE A 60 19.17 -14.56 -26.66
CA ILE A 60 19.71 -13.20 -26.45
C ILE A 60 20.06 -12.56 -27.79
N GLN A 61 20.68 -13.31 -28.70
CA GLN A 61 21.01 -12.82 -30.05
C GLN A 61 19.73 -12.53 -30.86
N HIS A 62 18.74 -13.43 -30.81
CA HIS A 62 17.46 -13.26 -31.51
C HIS A 62 16.67 -12.05 -31.02
N PHE A 63 16.69 -11.79 -29.71
CA PHE A 63 16.02 -10.66 -29.07
C PHE A 63 16.89 -9.42 -28.93
N GLY A 64 18.18 -9.46 -29.29
CA GLY A 64 19.08 -8.31 -29.18
C GLY A 64 19.21 -7.71 -27.78
N SER A 65 18.78 -8.43 -26.75
CA SER A 65 18.69 -7.93 -25.38
C SER A 65 18.82 -9.07 -24.38
N ALA A 66 19.70 -8.86 -23.40
CA ALA A 66 19.89 -9.80 -22.30
C ALA A 66 18.84 -9.64 -21.18
N GLU A 67 18.05 -8.55 -21.16
CA GLU A 67 17.07 -8.30 -20.09
C GLU A 67 15.63 -8.64 -20.49
N GLY A 68 15.21 -8.16 -21.64
CA GLY A 68 13.84 -8.23 -22.12
C GLY A 68 13.64 -7.39 -23.37
N CYS A 69 12.52 -7.60 -24.04
CA CYS A 69 12.15 -6.81 -25.22
C CYS A 69 10.65 -6.91 -25.52
N THR A 70 10.14 -5.95 -26.28
CA THR A 70 8.79 -5.99 -26.84
C THR A 70 8.84 -6.12 -28.36
N ILE A 71 8.16 -7.15 -28.88
CA ILE A 71 7.91 -7.35 -30.30
C ILE A 71 6.46 -6.99 -30.61
N TYR A 72 6.25 -6.12 -31.59
CA TYR A 72 4.94 -5.79 -32.12
C TYR A 72 4.75 -6.40 -33.52
N ASN A 73 3.67 -7.17 -33.68
CA ASN A 73 3.23 -7.72 -34.95
C ASN A 73 2.11 -6.86 -35.54
N PHE A 74 2.44 -6.06 -36.56
CA PHE A 74 1.48 -5.17 -37.23
C PHE A 74 0.33 -5.92 -37.90
N LYS A 75 0.60 -7.06 -38.56
CA LYS A 75 -0.44 -7.85 -39.26
C LYS A 75 -1.51 -8.38 -38.31
N LYS A 76 -1.10 -8.78 -37.10
CA LYS A 76 -2.00 -9.35 -36.08
C LYS A 76 -2.42 -8.34 -35.01
N ASN A 77 -1.97 -7.08 -35.12
CA ASN A 77 -2.10 -6.04 -34.09
C ASN A 77 -1.82 -6.58 -32.68
N ARG A 78 -0.65 -7.22 -32.49
CA ARG A 78 -0.36 -7.98 -31.26
C ARG A 78 1.04 -7.71 -30.73
N TYR A 79 1.12 -7.46 -29.43
CA TYR A 79 2.35 -7.35 -28.66
C TYR A 79 2.75 -8.69 -28.04
N LEU A 80 4.05 -8.98 -28.09
CA LEU A 80 4.71 -10.04 -27.33
C LEU A 80 5.84 -9.40 -26.53
N VAL A 81 5.73 -9.47 -25.20
CA VAL A 81 6.72 -8.97 -24.27
C VAL A 81 7.51 -10.14 -23.73
N PHE A 82 8.83 -10.03 -23.82
CA PHE A 82 9.76 -11.03 -23.31
C PHE A 82 10.56 -10.47 -22.15
N TYR A 83 10.85 -11.32 -21.17
CA TYR A 83 11.73 -10.98 -20.05
C TYR A 83 12.64 -12.16 -19.73
N ASN A 84 13.87 -11.86 -19.32
CA ASN A 84 14.85 -12.86 -18.94
C ASN A 84 14.56 -13.39 -17.52
N ASP A 85 14.54 -14.71 -17.39
CA ASP A 85 14.32 -15.44 -16.16
C ASP A 85 15.31 -16.60 -15.96
N LEU A 86 16.44 -16.59 -16.66
CA LEU A 86 17.36 -17.73 -16.75
C LEU A 86 18.29 -17.82 -15.54
N ASN A 87 19.04 -16.75 -15.26
CA ASN A 87 20.03 -16.74 -14.16
C ASN A 87 19.55 -15.97 -12.92
N ILE A 88 20.30 -16.11 -11.82
CA ILE A 88 19.98 -15.49 -10.52
C ILE A 88 19.88 -13.96 -10.60
N TYR A 89 20.66 -13.33 -11.47
CA TYR A 89 20.67 -11.88 -11.65
C TYR A 89 19.37 -11.37 -12.28
N TYR A 90 18.84 -12.04 -13.31
CA TYR A 90 17.57 -11.69 -13.96
C TYR A 90 16.34 -12.19 -13.20
N LYS A 91 16.48 -13.22 -12.37
CA LYS A 91 15.43 -13.68 -11.45
C LYS A 91 15.15 -12.71 -10.30
N LYS A 92 16.04 -11.73 -10.03
CA LYS A 92 15.82 -10.70 -8.99
C LYS A 92 14.48 -9.98 -9.24
N PRO A 93 13.52 -10.02 -8.28
CA PRO A 93 12.18 -9.44 -8.50
C PRO A 93 12.21 -7.96 -8.90
N ALA A 94 13.07 -7.15 -8.27
CA ALA A 94 13.21 -5.74 -8.59
C ALA A 94 13.63 -5.48 -10.05
N ARG A 95 14.56 -6.29 -10.58
CA ARG A 95 15.03 -6.21 -11.97
C ARG A 95 13.90 -6.54 -12.93
N ARG A 96 13.24 -7.69 -12.73
CA ARG A 96 12.13 -8.14 -13.57
C ARG A 96 10.99 -7.11 -13.58
N ARG A 97 10.67 -6.52 -12.42
CA ARG A 97 9.66 -5.46 -12.31
C ARG A 97 10.03 -4.22 -13.12
N TRP A 98 11.29 -3.80 -13.06
CA TRP A 98 11.78 -2.68 -13.85
C TRP A 98 11.68 -2.97 -15.35
N THR A 99 12.22 -4.10 -15.81
CA THR A 99 12.18 -4.51 -17.23
C THR A 99 10.74 -4.56 -17.74
N LEU A 100 9.84 -5.23 -17.03
CA LEU A 100 8.43 -5.31 -17.43
C LEU A 100 7.74 -3.94 -17.48
N ALA A 101 8.01 -3.04 -16.52
CA ALA A 101 7.47 -1.69 -16.53
C ALA A 101 8.06 -0.81 -17.64
N HIS A 102 9.32 -1.03 -18.00
CA HIS A 102 9.99 -0.38 -19.11
C HIS A 102 9.36 -0.81 -20.45
N GLU A 103 9.14 -2.10 -20.65
CA GLU A 103 8.43 -2.64 -21.83
C GLU A 103 6.99 -2.11 -21.94
N LEU A 104 6.27 -2.00 -20.83
CA LEU A 104 4.96 -1.31 -20.80
C LEU A 104 5.08 0.13 -21.29
N GLY A 105 6.18 0.82 -20.98
CA GLY A 105 6.46 2.16 -21.48
C GLY A 105 6.49 2.20 -23.00
N HIS A 106 7.18 1.28 -23.67
CA HIS A 106 7.17 1.25 -25.13
C HIS A 106 5.77 1.02 -25.72
N ILE A 107 4.96 0.16 -25.09
CA ILE A 107 3.59 -0.13 -25.52
C ILE A 107 2.69 1.10 -25.35
N PHE A 108 2.60 1.63 -24.12
CA PHE A 108 1.68 2.73 -23.79
C PHE A 108 2.09 4.08 -24.36
N LEU A 109 3.37 4.26 -24.71
CA LEU A 109 3.86 5.45 -25.40
C LEU A 109 3.87 5.29 -26.93
N CYS A 110 3.37 4.16 -27.43
CA CYS A 110 3.19 3.81 -28.83
C CYS A 110 4.49 3.85 -29.65
N HIS A 111 5.64 3.54 -29.06
CA HIS A 111 6.94 3.65 -29.73
C HIS A 111 7.04 2.81 -31.00
N HIS A 112 6.51 1.58 -30.99
CA HIS A 112 6.45 0.69 -32.16
C HIS A 112 5.61 1.26 -33.30
N ILE A 113 4.48 1.90 -32.98
CA ILE A 113 3.58 2.51 -33.97
C ILE A 113 4.22 3.77 -34.55
N ILE A 114 4.77 4.63 -33.70
CA ILE A 114 5.41 5.90 -34.10
C ILE A 114 6.64 5.66 -34.97
N SER A 115 7.44 4.63 -34.66
CA SER A 115 8.62 4.29 -35.47
C SER A 115 8.31 3.41 -36.68
N ASN A 116 7.09 2.85 -36.76
CA ASN A 116 6.75 1.78 -37.70
C ASN A 116 7.75 0.60 -37.65
N LYS A 117 8.21 0.24 -36.45
CA LYS A 117 9.16 -0.86 -36.22
C LYS A 117 8.56 -1.97 -35.39
N THR A 118 8.89 -3.20 -35.74
CA THR A 118 8.46 -4.40 -35.03
C THR A 118 9.18 -4.56 -33.69
N LYS A 119 10.43 -4.10 -33.62
CA LYS A 119 11.28 -4.12 -32.43
C LYS A 119 11.97 -2.76 -32.31
N ILE A 120 12.14 -2.27 -31.08
CA ILE A 120 12.87 -1.03 -30.81
C ILE A 120 14.32 -1.42 -30.52
N PHE A 121 15.16 -1.43 -31.55
CA PHE A 121 16.58 -1.73 -31.43
C PHE A 121 17.45 -0.63 -31.98
N ARG A 122 18.63 -0.48 -31.39
CA ARG A 122 19.66 0.45 -31.84
C ARG A 122 19.98 0.30 -33.33
N ASN A 123 20.07 -0.93 -33.83
CA ASN A 123 20.44 -1.19 -35.23
C ASN A 123 19.29 -0.92 -36.23
N THR A 124 18.07 -0.66 -35.76
CA THR A 124 16.87 -0.48 -36.61
C THR A 124 16.37 0.96 -36.67
N LEU A 125 16.93 1.83 -35.82
CA LEU A 125 16.56 3.22 -35.61
C LEU A 125 17.80 4.10 -35.70
N THR A 126 17.61 5.41 -35.88
CA THR A 126 18.72 6.34 -35.66
C THR A 126 19.11 6.36 -34.18
N ASP A 127 20.38 6.62 -33.87
CA ASP A 127 20.87 6.68 -32.47
C ASP A 127 20.03 7.68 -31.62
N ASP A 128 19.62 8.80 -32.22
CA ASP A 128 18.77 9.82 -31.59
C ASP A 128 17.36 9.31 -31.28
N GLU A 129 16.71 8.61 -32.22
CA GLU A 129 15.36 8.05 -32.02
C GLU A 129 15.37 6.95 -30.96
N TYR A 130 16.35 6.05 -31.04
CA TYR A 130 16.52 4.99 -30.06
C TYR A 130 16.70 5.57 -28.65
N ARG A 131 17.66 6.50 -28.50
CA ARG A 131 17.93 7.17 -27.21
C ARG A 131 16.69 7.89 -26.68
N TRP A 132 15.95 8.59 -27.54
CA TRP A 132 14.72 9.28 -27.16
C TRP A 132 13.68 8.30 -26.60
N MET A 133 13.40 7.19 -27.29
CA MET A 133 12.42 6.19 -26.86
C MET A 133 12.81 5.50 -25.55
N GLU A 134 14.09 5.15 -25.39
CA GLU A 134 14.63 4.56 -24.17
C GLU A 134 14.48 5.48 -22.95
N VAL A 135 14.78 6.77 -23.13
CA VAL A 135 14.61 7.78 -22.07
C VAL A 135 13.13 7.90 -21.68
N GLU A 136 12.21 7.88 -22.66
CA GLU A 136 10.78 7.94 -22.38
C GLU A 136 10.27 6.68 -21.67
N ALA A 137 10.68 5.48 -22.09
CA ALA A 137 10.30 4.21 -21.47
C ALA A 137 10.83 4.10 -20.04
N ASN A 138 12.10 4.49 -19.79
CA ASN A 138 12.65 4.57 -18.45
C ASN A 138 11.89 5.57 -17.57
N ARG A 139 11.50 6.73 -18.12
CA ARG A 139 10.69 7.69 -17.39
C ARG A 139 9.31 7.14 -17.05
N PHE A 140 8.67 6.45 -17.99
CA PHE A 140 7.38 5.78 -17.77
C PHE A 140 7.48 4.77 -16.62
N ALA A 141 8.45 3.85 -16.68
CA ALA A 141 8.68 2.85 -15.64
C ALA A 141 8.89 3.48 -14.27
N SER A 142 9.69 4.56 -14.21
CA SER A 142 9.97 5.26 -12.95
C SER A 142 8.73 5.89 -12.32
N LEU A 143 7.82 6.44 -13.13
CA LEU A 143 6.59 7.06 -12.65
C LEU A 143 5.53 6.03 -12.28
N LEU A 144 5.43 4.94 -13.05
CA LEU A 144 4.53 3.83 -12.75
C LEU A 144 4.94 3.18 -11.42
N LEU A 145 6.19 2.76 -11.30
CA LEU A 145 6.66 2.01 -10.13
C LEU A 145 6.83 2.85 -8.87
N ALA A 146 7.01 4.17 -8.98
CA ALA A 146 7.24 5.06 -7.83
C ALA A 146 6.81 6.52 -8.13
N ASN A 147 5.51 6.74 -8.20
CA ASN A 147 4.89 8.02 -8.54
C ASN A 147 5.24 9.09 -7.49
N PRO A 148 5.80 10.25 -7.86
CA PRO A 148 6.27 11.28 -6.92
C PRO A 148 5.18 11.78 -5.96
N VAL A 149 3.92 11.83 -6.38
CA VAL A 149 2.82 12.34 -5.56
C VAL A 149 2.49 11.36 -4.43
N ILE A 150 2.50 10.06 -4.76
CA ILE A 150 2.30 8.99 -3.77
C ILE A 150 3.49 8.95 -2.80
N LEU A 151 4.73 9.03 -3.32
CA LEU A 151 5.93 9.13 -2.48
C LEU A 151 5.87 10.33 -1.53
N HIS A 152 5.30 11.45 -1.98
CA HIS A 152 5.13 12.62 -1.13
C HIS A 152 4.19 12.36 0.04
N LYS A 153 3.03 11.75 -0.23
CA LYS A 153 2.03 11.41 0.80
C LYS A 153 2.50 10.32 1.76
N LEU A 154 3.34 9.40 1.28
CA LEU A 154 4.03 8.41 2.12
C LEU A 154 5.14 9.00 3.01
N ASN A 155 5.43 10.29 2.89
CA ASN A 155 6.45 10.99 3.67
C ASN A 155 7.86 10.37 3.55
N ILE A 156 8.21 9.90 2.35
CA ILE A 156 9.51 9.30 2.02
C ILE A 156 10.68 10.19 2.47
N LYS A 157 11.64 9.60 3.19
CA LYS A 157 12.81 10.25 3.79
C LYS A 157 14.11 9.93 3.08
N ASN A 158 14.22 8.76 2.45
CA ASN A 158 15.44 8.33 1.78
C ASN A 158 15.13 7.31 0.65
N ASN A 159 16.19 6.83 -0.01
CA ASN A 159 16.06 5.82 -1.06
C ASN A 159 15.63 4.44 -0.53
N ILE A 160 15.96 4.12 0.73
CA ILE A 160 15.64 2.84 1.37
C ILE A 160 14.12 2.70 1.53
N ASP A 161 13.42 3.78 1.86
CA ASP A 161 11.95 3.78 1.92
C ASP A 161 11.33 3.43 0.56
N ILE A 162 11.85 4.02 -0.54
CA ILE A 162 11.39 3.74 -1.90
C ILE A 162 11.68 2.28 -2.25
N MET A 163 12.87 1.79 -1.93
CA MET A 163 13.27 0.40 -2.16
C MET A 163 12.30 -0.57 -1.47
N ASN A 164 12.01 -0.33 -0.17
CA ASN A 164 11.19 -1.22 0.64
C ASN A 164 9.70 -1.17 0.28
N ILE A 165 9.17 0.02 -0.02
CA ILE A 165 7.74 0.23 -0.32
C ILE A 165 7.43 -0.13 -1.78
N CYS A 166 8.24 0.34 -2.73
CA CYS A 166 7.98 0.17 -4.17
C CYS A 166 8.58 -1.13 -4.73
N LYS A 167 9.40 -1.83 -3.93
CA LYS A 167 10.16 -3.05 -4.32
C LYS A 167 11.02 -2.81 -5.56
N LEU A 168 11.81 -1.73 -5.52
CA LEU A 168 12.80 -1.38 -6.53
C LEU A 168 14.20 -1.89 -6.13
N SER A 169 15.15 -1.85 -7.07
CA SER A 169 16.57 -2.07 -6.74
C SER A 169 17.13 -0.84 -6.02
N GLU A 170 18.24 -1.01 -5.32
CA GLU A 170 18.97 0.11 -4.70
C GLU A 170 19.34 1.19 -5.72
N GLU A 171 19.88 0.79 -6.88
CA GLU A 171 20.21 1.74 -7.94
C GLU A 171 18.98 2.53 -8.42
N ALA A 172 17.89 1.83 -8.74
CA ALA A 172 16.66 2.48 -9.19
C ALA A 172 16.05 3.38 -8.11
N SER A 173 16.14 2.99 -6.84
CA SER A 173 15.64 3.80 -5.72
C SER A 173 16.47 5.07 -5.51
N ILE A 174 17.80 5.02 -5.68
CA ILE A 174 18.68 6.19 -5.61
C ILE A 174 18.33 7.20 -6.70
N TYR A 175 18.24 6.77 -7.95
CA TYR A 175 17.85 7.65 -9.06
C TYR A 175 16.44 8.23 -8.84
N ARG A 176 15.50 7.39 -8.39
CA ARG A 176 14.13 7.83 -8.11
C ARG A 176 14.07 8.84 -6.98
N TYR A 177 14.83 8.65 -5.90
CA TYR A 177 14.87 9.58 -4.77
C TYR A 177 15.41 10.95 -5.19
N LYS A 178 16.50 11.00 -5.98
CA LYS A 178 17.05 12.24 -6.54
C LYS A 178 16.00 13.00 -7.36
N GLU A 179 15.26 12.29 -8.22
CA GLU A 179 14.21 12.87 -9.03
C GLU A 179 12.98 13.32 -8.20
N TYR A 180 12.63 12.57 -7.16
CA TYR A 180 11.58 12.96 -6.20
C TYR A 180 11.95 14.26 -5.48
N LEU A 181 13.21 14.43 -5.04
CA LEU A 181 13.67 15.66 -4.40
C LEU A 181 13.53 16.87 -5.33
N LYS A 182 13.86 16.73 -6.63
CA LYS A 182 13.64 17.78 -7.63
C LYS A 182 12.17 18.13 -7.77
N TRP A 183 11.29 17.12 -7.82
CA TRP A 183 9.84 17.32 -7.89
C TRP A 183 9.30 18.01 -6.61
N LYS A 184 9.78 17.60 -5.43
CA LYS A 184 9.37 18.11 -4.12
C LYS A 184 9.64 19.61 -3.93
N LYS A 185 10.60 20.18 -4.65
CA LYS A 185 10.86 21.64 -4.65
C LYS A 185 9.71 22.43 -5.28
N ARG A 186 9.02 21.86 -6.28
CA ARG A 186 7.92 22.51 -7.01
C ARG A 186 6.55 22.08 -6.52
N LYS A 187 6.43 20.85 -6.00
CA LYS A 187 5.17 20.20 -5.56
C LYS A 187 4.01 20.34 -6.56
N TYR A 188 4.33 20.36 -7.86
CA TYR A 188 3.33 20.53 -8.89
C TYR A 188 2.40 19.31 -8.95
N MET A 189 1.12 19.54 -8.67
CA MET A 189 0.05 18.55 -8.72
C MET A 189 -1.08 19.03 -9.64
N ASN A 190 -1.73 18.09 -10.32
CA ASN A 190 -2.90 18.34 -11.16
C ASN A 190 -4.10 17.48 -10.70
N CYS A 191 -5.25 17.66 -11.35
CA CYS A 191 -6.47 16.93 -10.99
C CYS A 191 -6.31 15.39 -11.05
N SER A 192 -5.53 14.87 -11.99
CA SER A 192 -5.28 13.43 -12.07
C SER A 192 -4.42 12.92 -10.91
N ASP A 193 -3.49 13.73 -10.40
CA ASP A 193 -2.69 13.39 -9.22
C ASP A 193 -3.57 13.30 -7.96
N ILE A 194 -4.57 14.19 -7.83
CA ILE A 194 -5.53 14.18 -6.73
C ILE A 194 -6.35 12.88 -6.74
N LYS A 195 -6.86 12.46 -7.92
CA LYS A 195 -7.58 11.19 -8.08
C LYS A 195 -6.73 9.99 -7.66
N ILE A 196 -5.45 9.98 -8.02
CA ILE A 196 -4.52 8.92 -7.64
C ILE A 196 -4.31 8.90 -6.13
N ILE A 197 -4.18 10.05 -5.46
CA ILE A 197 -4.07 10.08 -4.00
C ILE A 197 -5.30 9.45 -3.34
N TYR A 198 -6.51 9.79 -3.81
CA TYR A 198 -7.74 9.19 -3.30
C TYR A 198 -7.76 7.66 -3.53
N GLN A 199 -7.37 7.19 -4.71
CA GLN A 199 -7.25 5.75 -4.97
C GLN A 199 -6.24 5.06 -4.04
N PHE A 200 -5.16 5.74 -3.67
CA PHE A 200 -4.13 5.24 -2.77
C PHE A 200 -4.40 5.50 -1.27
N HIS A 201 -5.58 6.03 -0.90
CA HIS A 201 -5.90 6.45 0.46
C HIS A 201 -5.53 5.39 1.51
N ASP A 202 -6.10 4.19 1.40
CA ASP A 202 -5.88 3.12 2.38
C ASP A 202 -4.42 2.68 2.41
N PHE A 203 -3.78 2.62 1.24
CA PHE A 203 -2.36 2.29 1.17
C PHE A 203 -1.47 3.34 1.84
N ILE A 204 -1.80 4.63 1.72
CA ILE A 204 -1.05 5.72 2.33
C ILE A 204 -1.26 5.70 3.85
N TYR A 205 -2.50 5.52 4.30
CA TYR A 205 -2.94 5.76 5.67
C TYR A 205 -3.17 4.52 6.52
N LYS A 206 -2.78 3.34 6.04
CA LYS A 206 -2.73 2.13 6.87
C LYS A 206 -1.77 2.30 8.05
N LYS A 207 -2.27 2.00 9.24
CA LYS A 207 -1.57 2.06 10.52
C LYS A 207 -1.45 0.67 11.11
N ASN A 208 -0.34 0.43 11.78
CA ASN A 208 -0.05 -0.78 12.51
C ASN A 208 0.51 -0.42 13.89
N CYS A 209 0.08 -1.14 14.91
CA CYS A 209 0.70 -1.15 16.23
C CYS A 209 1.67 -2.33 16.37
N LEU A 210 2.94 -2.06 16.65
CA LEU A 210 3.94 -3.13 16.88
C LEU A 210 3.71 -3.93 18.17
N ASN A 211 3.00 -3.37 19.14
CA ASN A 211 2.77 -4.01 20.44
C ASN A 211 1.59 -5.01 20.39
N CYS A 212 0.41 -4.53 20.02
CA CYS A 212 -0.81 -5.37 20.00
C CYS A 212 -1.18 -5.90 18.61
N GLY A 213 -0.45 -5.51 17.55
CA GLY A 213 -0.68 -5.95 16.18
C GLY A 213 -1.89 -5.31 15.48
N TYR A 214 -2.61 -4.39 16.12
CA TYR A 214 -3.83 -3.81 15.53
C TYR A 214 -3.53 -3.07 14.23
N GLY A 215 -4.29 -3.41 13.18
CA GLY A 215 -4.24 -2.78 11.86
C GLY A 215 -5.53 -2.01 11.55
N PHE A 216 -5.41 -0.76 11.09
CA PHE A 216 -6.56 0.04 10.67
C PHE A 216 -6.15 1.19 9.74
N ILE A 217 -7.10 1.87 9.11
CA ILE A 217 -6.85 3.02 8.25
C ILE A 217 -7.19 4.32 9.00
N SER A 218 -6.23 5.25 9.08
CA SER A 218 -6.49 6.58 9.64
C SER A 218 -5.44 7.61 9.18
N GLU A 219 -5.91 8.78 8.73
CA GLU A 219 -5.02 9.88 8.32
C GLU A 219 -4.33 10.54 9.52
N THR A 220 -5.00 10.57 10.66
CA THR A 220 -4.65 11.43 11.81
C THR A 220 -4.19 10.67 13.03
N ALA A 221 -4.48 9.36 13.14
CA ALA A 221 -4.11 8.56 14.30
C ALA A 221 -2.58 8.53 14.51
N LYS A 222 -2.19 8.83 15.74
CA LYS A 222 -0.81 8.82 16.24
C LYS A 222 -0.58 7.67 17.23
N TYR A 223 -1.62 7.30 17.98
CA TYR A 223 -1.57 6.28 19.02
C TYR A 223 -2.57 5.17 18.73
N CYS A 224 -2.25 3.96 19.18
CA CYS A 224 -3.05 2.78 18.99
C CYS A 224 -4.30 2.86 19.85
N PRO A 225 -5.50 2.75 19.28
CA PRO A 225 -6.73 2.78 20.07
C PRO A 225 -6.86 1.57 21.00
N ILE A 226 -6.09 0.50 20.79
CA ILE A 226 -6.22 -0.74 21.56
C ILE A 226 -5.28 -0.77 22.77
N CYS A 227 -4.04 -0.31 22.62
CA CYS A 227 -3.03 -0.40 23.68
C CYS A 227 -2.31 0.91 24.03
N GLY A 228 -2.68 2.03 23.40
CA GLY A 228 -2.11 3.35 23.70
C GLY A 228 -0.73 3.63 23.08
N GLU A 229 -0.05 2.62 22.51
CA GLU A 229 1.29 2.78 21.93
C GLU A 229 1.33 3.58 20.63
N LYS A 230 2.49 4.16 20.30
CA LYS A 230 2.67 4.90 19.05
C LYS A 230 2.49 4.00 17.83
N LEU A 231 1.78 4.52 16.83
CA LEU A 231 1.53 3.81 15.57
C LEU A 231 2.63 4.04 14.55
N ILE A 232 2.88 3.01 13.75
CA ILE A 232 3.67 3.09 12.53
C ILE A 232 2.78 2.82 11.32
N ARG A 233 3.30 3.05 10.11
CA ARG A 233 2.63 2.62 8.88
C ARG A 233 2.84 1.12 8.68
N GLY A 234 1.76 0.37 8.42
CA GLY A 234 1.83 -1.07 8.14
C GLY A 234 0.45 -1.70 7.98
N ASP A 235 0.40 -2.97 7.59
CA ASP A 235 -0.85 -3.71 7.34
C ASP A 235 -1.52 -4.23 8.63
N GLY A 236 -0.80 -4.22 9.76
CA GLY A 236 -1.28 -4.87 10.98
C GLY A 236 -1.33 -6.39 10.85
N LYS A 237 -1.67 -7.06 11.94
CA LYS A 237 -1.86 -8.51 12.01
C LYS A 237 -3.11 -8.91 12.79
N MET A 238 -3.69 -7.98 13.54
CA MET A 238 -4.81 -8.21 14.45
C MET A 238 -5.95 -7.22 14.17
N ILE A 239 -7.18 -7.67 14.39
CA ILE A 239 -8.39 -6.86 14.37
C ILE A 239 -9.12 -7.13 15.69
N TYR A 240 -9.48 -6.08 16.43
CA TYR A 240 -10.18 -6.20 17.71
C TYR A 240 -11.65 -5.83 17.52
N ASN A 241 -12.53 -6.84 17.54
CA ASN A 241 -13.96 -6.71 17.22
C ASN A 241 -14.88 -6.70 18.46
N ASP A 242 -14.32 -6.55 19.65
CA ASP A 242 -15.03 -6.60 20.93
C ASP A 242 -15.57 -5.23 21.39
N GLY A 243 -15.75 -4.32 20.43
CA GLY A 243 -16.30 -2.99 20.68
C GLY A 243 -17.81 -2.91 20.58
N PHE A 244 -18.36 -1.78 21.03
CA PHE A 244 -19.80 -1.51 20.99
C PHE A 244 -20.21 -0.71 19.75
N LYS A 245 -21.41 -0.95 19.22
CA LYS A 245 -21.97 -0.15 18.12
C LYS A 245 -22.35 1.24 18.62
N LEU A 246 -21.86 2.28 17.94
CA LEU A 246 -22.08 3.68 18.29
C LEU A 246 -22.90 4.40 17.20
N ASN A 247 -23.61 5.46 17.59
CA ASN A 247 -24.20 6.40 16.64
C ASN A 247 -23.18 7.44 16.14
N SER A 248 -23.63 8.39 15.30
CA SER A 248 -22.79 9.46 14.75
C SER A 248 -22.13 10.38 15.80
N ASN A 249 -22.68 10.43 17.02
CA ASN A 249 -22.17 11.25 18.12
C ASN A 249 -21.27 10.45 19.07
N GLY A 250 -20.96 9.19 18.75
CA GLY A 250 -20.14 8.31 19.60
C GLY A 250 -20.88 7.71 20.79
N LYS A 251 -22.21 7.84 20.86
CA LYS A 251 -23.04 7.24 21.92
C LYS A 251 -23.41 5.81 21.55
N ALA A 252 -23.30 4.89 22.51
CA ALA A 252 -23.67 3.49 22.33
C ALA A 252 -25.16 3.34 21.98
N LEU A 253 -25.45 2.51 20.97
CA LEU A 253 -26.82 2.18 20.54
C LEU A 253 -27.56 1.26 21.52
N LYS A 254 -26.82 0.59 22.40
CA LYS A 254 -27.29 -0.31 23.45
C LYS A 254 -26.35 -0.19 24.64
N CYS A 255 -26.86 -0.17 25.86
CA CYS A 255 -26.04 0.06 27.05
C CYS A 255 -25.01 -1.08 27.18
N PRO A 256 -23.70 -0.79 27.18
CA PRO A 256 -22.66 -1.82 27.28
C PRO A 256 -22.69 -2.67 28.54
N ASN A 257 -23.32 -2.18 29.62
CA ASN A 257 -23.32 -2.82 30.93
C ASN A 257 -24.61 -3.59 31.24
N CYS A 258 -25.77 -3.00 30.96
CA CYS A 258 -27.08 -3.57 31.32
C CYS A 258 -28.00 -3.83 30.13
N GLU A 259 -27.49 -3.64 28.91
CA GLU A 259 -28.21 -3.92 27.68
C GLU A 259 -29.47 -3.07 27.40
N ASN A 260 -29.80 -2.10 28.27
CA ASN A 260 -30.91 -1.19 28.03
C ASN A 260 -30.75 -0.40 26.72
N GLU A 261 -31.81 -0.32 25.93
CA GLU A 261 -31.89 0.44 24.67
C GLU A 261 -32.78 1.69 24.79
N GLN A 262 -33.48 1.85 25.91
CA GLN A 262 -34.35 2.99 26.16
C GLN A 262 -33.54 4.18 26.69
N PHE A 263 -33.15 5.07 25.78
CA PHE A 263 -32.37 6.26 26.10
C PHE A 263 -33.20 7.53 25.97
N LEU A 264 -32.88 8.52 26.81
CA LEU A 264 -33.22 9.90 26.53
C LEU A 264 -32.37 10.37 25.34
N THR A 265 -32.94 11.17 24.45
CA THR A 265 -32.29 11.69 23.24
C THR A 265 -30.94 12.33 23.57
N ASP A 266 -30.91 13.21 24.59
CA ASP A 266 -29.72 13.95 25.01
C ASP A 266 -29.01 13.33 26.23
N GLY A 267 -29.55 12.25 26.80
CA GLY A 267 -28.97 11.60 27.97
C GLY A 267 -27.64 10.91 27.63
N VAL A 268 -26.56 11.29 28.30
CA VAL A 268 -25.24 10.65 28.13
C VAL A 268 -24.99 9.50 29.11
N TYR A 269 -25.90 9.30 30.06
CA TYR A 269 -25.87 8.21 31.04
C TYR A 269 -27.04 7.25 30.83
N CYS A 270 -26.83 5.98 31.14
CA CYS A 270 -27.88 4.98 31.15
C CYS A 270 -28.82 5.22 32.33
N ARG A 271 -30.13 5.35 32.07
CA ARG A 271 -31.15 5.54 33.11
C ARG A 271 -31.34 4.34 34.05
N ILE A 272 -30.83 3.17 33.68
CA ILE A 272 -30.99 1.91 34.44
C ILE A 272 -29.81 1.67 35.38
N CYS A 273 -28.57 1.80 34.89
CA CYS A 273 -27.37 1.47 35.67
C CYS A 273 -26.36 2.62 35.81
N GLY A 274 -26.65 3.81 35.28
CA GLY A 274 -25.78 4.98 35.40
C GLY A 274 -24.52 4.97 34.53
N THR A 275 -24.30 3.94 33.69
CA THR A 275 -23.13 3.87 32.79
C THR A 275 -23.08 5.05 31.82
N TYR A 276 -21.92 5.70 31.67
CA TYR A 276 -21.69 6.73 30.66
C TYR A 276 -21.55 6.11 29.27
N LEU A 277 -22.38 6.56 28.34
CA LEU A 277 -22.66 5.88 27.07
C LEU A 277 -21.83 6.37 25.88
N ILE A 278 -21.02 7.41 26.03
CA ILE A 278 -20.19 7.96 24.95
C ILE A 278 -18.75 7.48 25.14
N ASN A 279 -18.14 6.89 24.10
CA ASN A 279 -16.71 6.58 24.14
C ASN A 279 -15.90 7.80 23.70
N LYS A 280 -15.14 8.39 24.63
CA LYS A 280 -14.27 9.54 24.33
C LYS A 280 -13.01 9.50 25.17
N CYS A 281 -11.99 10.24 24.74
CA CYS A 281 -10.77 10.46 25.51
C CYS A 281 -11.07 11.09 26.89
N THR A 282 -10.47 10.58 27.96
CA THR A 282 -10.68 11.09 29.34
C THR A 282 -9.92 12.38 29.63
N ASN A 283 -8.89 12.69 28.85
CA ASN A 283 -8.16 13.95 28.94
C ASN A 283 -8.96 15.12 28.32
N ASP A 284 -9.96 15.60 29.06
CA ASP A 284 -10.81 16.76 28.70
C ASP A 284 -10.19 18.11 29.11
N HIS A 285 -9.28 18.13 30.09
CA HIS A 285 -8.77 19.37 30.71
C HIS A 285 -7.25 19.59 30.57
N GLY A 286 -6.59 18.75 29.77
CA GLY A 286 -5.14 18.68 29.72
C GLY A 286 -4.57 17.91 30.91
N ILE A 287 -3.30 17.52 30.78
CA ILE A 287 -2.55 16.87 31.86
C ILE A 287 -1.46 17.83 32.33
N TRP A 288 -1.39 17.99 33.65
CA TRP A 288 -0.50 18.91 34.34
C TRP A 288 0.34 18.12 35.35
N GLU A 289 1.63 18.36 35.37
CA GLU A 289 2.58 17.72 36.29
C GLU A 289 3.45 18.77 36.97
N GLN A 290 3.96 18.47 38.16
CA GLN A 290 4.96 19.31 38.82
C GLN A 290 6.35 18.96 38.32
N ASN A 291 7.14 19.97 37.95
CA ASN A 291 8.55 19.78 37.63
C ASN A 291 9.41 19.68 38.90
N GLU A 292 10.71 19.40 38.72
CA GLU A 292 11.70 19.26 39.81
C GLU A 292 11.83 20.50 40.72
N TYR A 293 11.31 21.65 40.27
CA TYR A 293 11.32 22.91 41.00
C TYR A 293 9.95 23.27 41.62
N GLY A 294 8.98 22.36 41.57
CA GLY A 294 7.64 22.52 42.15
C GLY A 294 6.65 23.33 41.30
N TYR A 295 7.03 23.74 40.07
CA TYR A 295 6.11 24.44 39.17
C TYR A 295 5.18 23.47 38.45
N THR A 296 3.90 23.79 38.43
CA THR A 296 2.90 23.04 37.65
C THR A 296 3.01 23.41 36.17
N ILE A 297 3.34 22.43 35.34
CA ILE A 297 3.51 22.58 33.89
C ILE A 297 2.49 21.71 33.15
N LYS A 298 1.97 22.22 32.03
CA LYS A 298 1.10 21.45 31.14
C LYS A 298 1.95 20.52 30.30
N ILE A 299 1.85 19.22 30.55
CA ILE A 299 2.56 18.21 29.75
C ILE A 299 1.75 17.77 28.53
N LYS A 300 0.42 17.97 28.55
CA LYS A 300 -0.46 17.56 27.46
C LYS A 300 -1.65 18.48 27.33
N ASP A 301 -1.96 18.84 26.08
CA ASP A 301 -3.18 19.57 25.77
C ASP A 301 -4.44 18.75 26.00
N GLU A 302 -5.53 19.47 26.24
CA GLU A 302 -6.88 18.91 26.26
C GLU A 302 -7.20 18.21 24.93
N CYS A 303 -7.98 17.15 25.01
CA CYS A 303 -8.29 16.31 23.86
C CYS A 303 -9.78 16.03 23.71
N GLY A 304 -10.40 15.36 24.69
CA GLY A 304 -11.84 15.02 24.70
C GLY A 304 -12.40 14.31 23.45
N MET A 305 -11.54 13.76 22.60
CA MET A 305 -11.91 13.28 21.26
C MET A 305 -12.82 12.05 21.36
N ILE A 306 -13.94 12.07 20.63
CA ILE A 306 -14.81 10.91 20.44
C ILE A 306 -14.00 9.77 19.81
N SER A 307 -14.11 8.58 20.38
CA SER A 307 -13.32 7.41 20.01
C SER A 307 -14.20 6.26 19.52
N PRO A 308 -13.70 5.37 18.64
CA PRO A 308 -14.44 4.20 18.18
C PRO A 308 -14.89 3.29 19.34
N GLY A 309 -15.95 2.50 19.14
CA GLY A 309 -16.53 1.69 20.21
C GLY A 309 -15.65 0.55 20.75
N ASN A 310 -14.58 0.17 20.03
CA ASN A 310 -13.57 -0.79 20.46
C ASN A 310 -12.30 -0.13 21.02
N ALA A 311 -12.21 1.21 20.98
CA ALA A 311 -11.02 1.93 21.41
C ALA A 311 -10.95 1.98 22.94
N ARG A 312 -9.85 1.47 23.50
CA ARG A 312 -9.46 1.66 24.90
C ARG A 312 -8.71 2.96 25.13
N PHE A 313 -7.96 3.41 24.14
CA PHE A 313 -7.11 4.60 24.19
C PHE A 313 -7.44 5.56 23.04
N CYS A 314 -7.15 6.84 23.24
CA CYS A 314 -7.40 7.90 22.27
C CYS A 314 -6.37 7.88 21.14
N GLU A 315 -6.82 7.81 19.89
CA GLU A 315 -5.92 7.76 18.73
C GLU A 315 -5.07 9.02 18.52
N LYS A 316 -5.51 10.16 19.06
CA LYS A 316 -4.82 11.46 18.93
C LYS A 316 -3.74 11.66 19.98
N CYS A 317 -4.01 11.28 21.23
CA CYS A 317 -3.16 11.62 22.36
C CYS A 317 -2.67 10.42 23.17
N GLY A 318 -3.29 9.24 23.04
CA GLY A 318 -2.88 8.01 23.73
C GLY A 318 -3.44 7.82 25.14
N GLU A 319 -4.25 8.77 25.64
CA GLU A 319 -4.89 8.64 26.95
C GLU A 319 -6.05 7.63 26.94
N PRO A 320 -6.39 7.01 28.09
CA PRO A 320 -7.54 6.14 28.20
C PRO A 320 -8.83 6.79 27.72
N THR A 321 -9.77 5.95 27.32
CA THR A 321 -11.13 6.35 26.95
C THR A 321 -12.11 6.02 28.06
N THR A 322 -13.25 6.70 28.06
CA THR A 322 -14.34 6.48 29.02
C THR A 322 -14.85 5.05 29.04
N PHE A 323 -14.86 4.31 27.93
CA PHE A 323 -15.27 2.90 27.96
C PHE A 323 -14.25 2.02 28.67
N TYR A 324 -12.96 2.32 28.50
CA TYR A 324 -11.92 1.55 29.17
C TYR A 324 -11.84 1.84 30.67
N THR A 325 -11.91 3.11 31.07
CA THR A 325 -11.86 3.48 32.50
C THR A 325 -13.09 3.02 33.29
N GLN A 326 -14.24 2.87 32.63
CA GLN A 326 -15.45 2.27 33.23
C GLN A 326 -15.42 0.73 33.26
N GLY A 327 -14.37 0.08 32.72
CA GLY A 327 -14.27 -1.38 32.67
C GLY A 327 -15.21 -2.05 31.65
N LEU A 328 -15.80 -1.30 30.73
CA LEU A 328 -16.70 -1.84 29.70
C LEU A 328 -15.93 -2.59 28.61
N LEU A 329 -14.69 -2.18 28.34
CA LEU A 329 -13.75 -2.86 27.46
C LEU A 329 -12.66 -3.53 28.29
N ARG A 330 -12.44 -4.83 28.08
CA ARG A 330 -11.35 -5.57 28.74
C ARG A 330 -9.98 -5.15 28.18
N ASP A 331 -8.93 -5.37 28.97
CA ASP A 331 -7.56 -5.16 28.51
C ASP A 331 -7.24 -6.08 27.33
N TRP A 332 -6.57 -5.54 26.31
CA TRP A 332 -6.28 -6.25 25.07
C TRP A 332 -5.41 -7.50 25.25
N LYS A 333 -4.61 -7.58 26.31
CA LYS A 333 -3.78 -8.76 26.62
C LYS A 333 -4.64 -9.98 26.96
N THR A 334 -5.80 -9.77 27.60
CA THR A 334 -6.70 -10.87 27.97
C THR A 334 -7.34 -11.54 26.75
N ASN A 335 -7.53 -10.80 25.66
CA ASN A 335 -8.04 -11.35 24.39
C ASN A 335 -7.01 -12.22 23.67
N LYS A 336 -5.71 -11.92 23.77
CA LYS A 336 -4.66 -12.81 23.24
C LYS A 336 -4.73 -14.18 23.89
N THR A 337 -4.89 -14.22 25.21
CA THR A 337 -4.94 -15.47 25.96
C THR A 337 -6.16 -16.31 25.58
N LEU A 338 -7.33 -15.70 25.39
CA LEU A 338 -8.54 -16.41 24.94
C LEU A 338 -8.43 -16.92 23.50
N GLU A 339 -7.84 -16.15 22.58
CA GLU A 339 -7.62 -16.61 21.20
C GLU A 339 -6.52 -17.67 21.09
N GLU A 340 -5.46 -17.60 21.89
CA GLU A 340 -4.44 -18.64 22.02
C GLU A 340 -5.07 -19.93 22.58
N LEU A 341 -5.83 -19.83 23.68
CA LEU A 341 -6.56 -20.97 24.27
C LEU A 341 -7.57 -21.59 23.28
N ASN A 342 -8.30 -20.77 22.51
CA ASN A 342 -9.24 -21.27 21.51
C ASN A 342 -8.53 -21.92 20.31
N ARG A 343 -7.34 -21.43 19.93
CA ARG A 343 -6.55 -22.01 18.83
C ARG A 343 -5.93 -23.34 19.24
N ASP A 344 -5.40 -23.42 20.46
CA ASP A 344 -4.90 -24.65 21.06
C ASP A 344 -6.02 -25.68 21.25
N ALA A 345 -7.23 -25.23 21.63
CA ALA A 345 -8.41 -26.11 21.73
C ALA A 345 -8.88 -26.62 20.36
N VAL A 346 -8.81 -25.81 19.30
CA VAL A 346 -9.14 -26.25 17.93
C VAL A 346 -8.09 -27.21 17.37
N GLU A 347 -6.80 -26.99 17.67
CA GLU A 347 -5.72 -27.91 17.30
C GLU A 347 -5.81 -29.24 18.08
N GLN A 348 -6.17 -29.22 19.36
CA GLN A 348 -6.46 -30.43 20.14
C GLN A 348 -7.67 -31.21 19.60
N VAL A 349 -8.77 -30.53 19.29
CA VAL A 349 -9.94 -31.19 18.68
C VAL A 349 -9.60 -31.76 17.30
N ALA A 350 -8.72 -31.12 16.53
CA ALA A 350 -8.26 -31.64 15.24
C ALA A 350 -7.29 -32.84 15.38
N SER A 351 -6.51 -32.93 16.47
CA SER A 351 -5.65 -34.09 16.75
C SER A 351 -6.40 -35.27 17.37
N ASP A 352 -7.56 -35.03 17.98
CA ASP A 352 -8.39 -36.05 18.64
C ASP A 352 -9.41 -36.71 17.70
N ILE A 353 -9.50 -36.27 16.44
CA ILE A 353 -10.25 -36.97 15.38
C ILE A 353 -9.39 -38.14 14.89
N ASP A 354 -9.63 -39.32 15.46
CA ASP A 354 -9.09 -40.59 14.98
C ASP A 354 -9.59 -40.88 13.55
N ASP A 355 -8.66 -41.03 12.60
CA ASP A 355 -8.89 -41.32 11.17
C ASP A 355 -9.76 -42.58 10.92
N ASN A 356 -10.01 -43.39 11.97
CA ASN A 356 -10.85 -44.59 11.90
C ASN A 356 -12.37 -44.34 11.95
N ASN A 357 -12.83 -43.09 12.16
CA ASN A 357 -14.27 -42.79 12.30
C ASN A 357 -14.91 -42.05 11.10
N ILE A 358 -14.25 -42.01 9.94
CA ILE A 358 -14.86 -41.49 8.71
C ILE A 358 -15.58 -42.65 8.01
N PRO A 359 -16.93 -42.67 7.95
CA PRO A 359 -17.65 -43.70 7.24
C PRO A 359 -17.47 -43.50 5.73
N PHE A 360 -16.91 -44.51 5.06
CA PHE A 360 -16.90 -44.60 3.60
C PHE A 360 -18.31 -44.82 3.03
#